data_AF-A0A182N804-F1
#
_entry.id   AF-A0A182N804-F1
#
_cell.length_a   1.000
_cell.length_b   1.000
_cell.length_c   1.000
_cell.angle_alpha   90.00
_cell.angle_beta   90.00
_cell.angle_gamma   90.00
#
_symmetry.space_group_name_H-M   'P 1'
#
loop_
_entity.id
_entity.type
_entity.pdbx_description
1 polymer ?
#
loop_
_entity_poly.entity_id
_entity_poly.type
_entity_poly.pdbx_seq_one_letter_code
_entity_poly.pdbx_strand_id
1 'polypeptide(L)'
;MVDPTWIEINEIKGFITFLASIDWYDPWLIGLIAFHICITSTALLTRNYGNFQVFLFFVLLLLVYFSESINEYAAINWRIFSKQQYFDDKGLFISVVFSVPILLNCMLMVGSWLYQSTQLMTKLKTAQLKQQIRQSNSRQRLKDEKDD
;
A
#
# COMPACT_ATOMS: atom_id res chain seq x y z
N MET A 1 14.20 31.60 24.37
CA MET A 1 12.89 30.96 24.22
C MET A 1 12.74 30.68 22.74
N VAL A 2 12.85 29.43 22.32
CA VAL A 2 12.73 29.03 20.91
C VAL A 2 11.25 28.81 20.64
N ASP A 3 10.65 29.63 19.79
CA ASP A 3 9.26 29.48 19.39
C ASP A 3 9.08 28.15 18.63
N PRO A 4 8.21 27.21 19.09
CA PRO A 4 8.13 25.86 18.54
C PRO A 4 7.40 25.75 17.18
N THR A 5 7.01 26.87 16.55
CA THR A 5 6.08 26.90 15.41
C THR A 5 6.70 27.32 14.08
N TRP A 6 8.03 27.45 13.99
CA TRP A 6 8.69 28.07 12.83
C TRP A 6 9.44 27.14 11.86
N ILE A 7 9.38 25.82 12.02
CA ILE A 7 10.27 24.90 11.25
C ILE A 7 9.67 24.31 9.97
N GLU A 8 8.35 24.22 9.77
CA GLU A 8 7.84 23.35 8.68
C GLU A 8 7.27 24.04 7.44
N ILE A 9 6.88 25.31 7.50
CA ILE A 9 6.12 25.93 6.39
C ILE A 9 7.00 26.19 5.16
N ASN A 10 8.27 26.55 5.34
CA ASN A 10 9.16 26.86 4.22
C ASN A 10 9.55 25.62 3.41
N GLU A 11 9.80 24.49 4.08
CA GLU A 11 10.10 23.24 3.39
C GLU A 11 8.88 22.71 2.64
N ILE A 12 7.72 22.67 3.29
CA ILE A 12 6.46 22.24 2.64
C ILE A 12 6.14 23.13 1.44
N LYS A 13 6.31 24.44 1.55
CA LYS A 13 6.16 25.36 0.41
C LYS A 13 7.14 25.05 -0.71
N GLY A 14 8.38 24.70 -0.39
CA GLY A 14 9.37 24.25 -1.36
C GLY A 14 8.91 23.01 -2.12
N PHE A 15 8.39 21.99 -1.42
CA PHE A 15 7.85 20.77 -2.03
C PHE A 15 6.65 21.02 -2.93
N ILE A 16 5.68 21.82 -2.48
CA ILE A 16 4.50 22.15 -3.29
C ILE A 16 4.89 22.99 -4.51
N THR A 17 5.84 23.91 -4.36
CA THR A 17 6.36 24.71 -5.48
C THR A 17 7.11 23.85 -6.48
N PHE A 18 7.90 22.88 -6.01
CA PHE A 18 8.55 21.88 -6.85
C PHE A 18 7.50 21.06 -7.63
N LEU A 19 6.47 20.54 -6.96
CA LEU A 19 5.40 19.78 -7.61
C LEU A 19 4.59 20.60 -8.61
N ALA A 20 4.33 21.88 -8.29
CA ALA A 20 3.61 22.79 -9.17
C ALA A 20 4.45 23.25 -10.38
N SER A 21 5.78 23.22 -10.27
CA SER A 21 6.69 23.54 -11.36
C SER A 21 6.81 22.42 -12.40
N ILE A 22 6.30 21.22 -12.10
CA ILE A 22 6.29 20.08 -13.01
C ILE A 22 5.21 20.31 -14.07
N ASP A 23 5.56 20.09 -15.34
CA ASP A 23 4.59 20.19 -16.43
C ASP A 23 3.76 18.91 -16.49
N TRP A 24 2.57 18.95 -15.88
CA TRP A 24 1.69 17.79 -15.81
C TRP A 24 1.07 17.40 -17.15
N TYR A 25 1.27 18.21 -18.20
CA TYR A 25 0.77 17.93 -19.54
C TYR A 25 1.74 17.08 -20.38
N ASP A 26 2.91 16.72 -19.83
CA ASP A 26 3.85 15.85 -20.54
C ASP A 26 3.24 14.43 -20.73
N PRO A 27 3.27 13.86 -21.96
CA PRO A 27 2.57 12.61 -22.28
C PRO A 27 2.95 11.42 -21.38
N TRP A 28 4.21 11.36 -20.95
CA TRP A 28 4.69 10.30 -20.07
C TRP A 28 4.07 10.39 -18.67
N LEU A 29 3.88 11.62 -18.15
CA LEU A 29 3.32 11.87 -16.82
C LEU A 29 1.81 11.59 -16.80
N ILE A 30 1.11 11.90 -17.90
CA ILE A 30 -0.28 11.49 -18.11
C ILE A 30 -0.38 9.96 -18.09
N GLY A 31 0.55 9.28 -18.78
CA GLY A 31 0.66 7.81 -18.73
C GLY A 31 0.88 7.28 -17.30
N LEU A 32 1.72 7.96 -16.51
CA LEU A 32 1.96 7.64 -15.11
C LEU A 32 0.70 7.77 -14.24
N ILE A 33 -0.04 8.88 -14.39
CA ILE A 33 -1.31 9.09 -13.68
C ILE A 33 -2.33 8.03 -14.06
N ALA A 34 -2.46 7.73 -15.36
CA ALA A 34 -3.34 6.67 -15.83
C ALA A 34 -2.94 5.30 -15.25
N PHE A 35 -1.63 5.01 -15.17
CA PHE A 35 -1.10 3.82 -14.53
C PHE A 35 -1.49 3.74 -13.04
N HIS A 36 -1.37 4.83 -12.29
CA HIS A 36 -1.82 4.88 -10.89
C HIS A 36 -3.33 4.63 -10.76
N ILE A 37 -4.15 5.26 -11.61
CA ILE A 37 -5.61 5.03 -11.62
C ILE A 37 -5.92 3.56 -11.92
N CYS A 38 -5.22 2.95 -12.88
CA CYS A 38 -5.37 1.54 -13.23
C CYS A 38 -4.97 0.63 -12.06
N ILE A 39 -3.85 0.88 -11.39
CA ILE A 39 -3.43 0.12 -10.20
C ILE A 39 -4.47 0.23 -9.10
N THR A 40 -4.87 1.45 -8.73
CA THR A 40 -5.83 1.66 -7.65
C THR A 40 -7.18 1.04 -7.99
N SER A 41 -7.64 1.18 -9.24
CA SER A 41 -8.86 0.52 -9.71
C SER A 41 -8.74 -0.99 -9.62
N THR A 42 -7.62 -1.57 -10.04
CA THR A 42 -7.36 -3.01 -9.96
C THR A 42 -7.31 -3.47 -8.50
N ALA A 43 -6.68 -2.73 -7.61
CA ALA A 43 -6.63 -3.01 -6.18
C ALA A 43 -8.02 -2.98 -5.53
N LEU A 44 -8.87 -2.03 -5.92
CA LEU A 44 -10.26 -1.92 -5.44
C LEU A 44 -11.14 -3.07 -5.96
N LEU A 45 -11.09 -3.34 -7.27
CA LEU A 45 -11.87 -4.41 -7.89
C LEU A 45 -11.46 -5.79 -7.36
N THR A 46 -10.16 -5.97 -7.08
CA THR A 46 -9.64 -7.26 -6.64
C THR A 46 -9.72 -7.49 -5.13
N ARG A 47 -10.39 -6.60 -4.40
CA ARG A 47 -10.61 -6.75 -2.94
C ARG A 47 -11.26 -8.10 -2.56
N ASN A 48 -12.00 -8.72 -3.48
CA ASN A 48 -12.64 -10.01 -3.24
C ASN A 48 -11.70 -11.23 -3.47
N TYR A 49 -10.59 -11.06 -4.21
CA TYR A 49 -9.65 -12.15 -4.49
C TYR A 49 -8.31 -11.89 -3.79
N GLY A 50 -8.20 -12.36 -2.54
CA GLY A 50 -6.99 -12.17 -1.72
C GLY A 50 -5.69 -12.62 -2.38
N ASN A 51 -5.70 -13.72 -3.13
CA ASN A 51 -4.49 -14.22 -3.83
C ASN A 51 -3.98 -13.25 -4.89
N PHE A 52 -4.88 -12.66 -5.68
CA PHE A 52 -4.48 -11.67 -6.68
C PHE A 52 -4.04 -10.36 -6.02
N GLN A 53 -4.67 -10.00 -4.91
CA GLN A 53 -4.23 -8.85 -4.11
C GLN A 53 -2.79 -9.07 -3.60
N VAL A 54 -2.42 -10.29 -3.20
CA VAL A 54 -1.03 -10.63 -2.82
C VAL A 54 -0.08 -10.51 -4.00
N PHE A 55 -0.44 -11.03 -5.17
CA PHE A 55 0.36 -10.87 -6.38
C PHE A 55 0.57 -9.38 -6.72
N LEU A 56 -0.51 -8.59 -6.73
CA LEU A 56 -0.46 -7.15 -7.00
C LEU A 56 0.45 -6.43 -5.98
N PHE A 57 0.40 -6.82 -4.71
CA PHE A 57 1.29 -6.27 -3.68
C PHE A 57 2.77 -6.49 -3.99
N PHE A 58 3.15 -7.71 -4.37
CA PHE A 58 4.53 -8.01 -4.76
C PHE A 58 4.96 -7.24 -6.00
N VAL A 59 4.08 -7.12 -7.01
CA VAL A 59 4.35 -6.32 -8.21
C VAL A 59 4.58 -4.84 -7.84
N LEU A 60 3.77 -4.29 -6.95
CA LEU A 60 3.91 -2.90 -6.50
C LEU A 60 5.20 -2.67 -5.71
N LEU A 61 5.57 -3.57 -4.80
CA LEU A 61 6.86 -3.48 -4.10
C LEU A 61 8.04 -3.57 -5.06
N LEU A 62 7.96 -4.45 -6.06
CA LEU A 62 9.00 -4.60 -7.06
C LEU A 62 9.15 -3.32 -7.89
N LEU A 63 8.05 -2.69 -8.27
CA LEU A 63 8.06 -1.40 -8.97
C LEU A 63 8.71 -0.30 -8.13
N VAL A 64 8.36 -0.20 -6.85
CA VAL A 64 8.98 0.78 -5.93
C VAL A 64 10.48 0.49 -5.79
N TYR A 65 10.88 -0.78 -5.69
CA TYR A 65 12.29 -1.16 -5.63
C TYR A 65 13.05 -0.74 -6.90
N PHE A 66 12.46 -0.96 -8.08
CA PHE A 66 13.06 -0.54 -9.34
C PHE A 66 12.92 0.95 -9.65
N SER A 67 12.21 1.73 -8.83
CA SER A 67 11.97 3.15 -9.10
C SER A 67 13.27 3.95 -9.23
N GLU A 68 14.30 3.61 -8.45
CA GLU A 68 15.63 4.22 -8.53
C GLU A 68 16.32 3.90 -9.86
N SER A 69 16.33 2.63 -10.25
CA SER A 69 16.89 2.20 -11.55
C SER A 69 16.15 2.80 -12.74
N ILE A 70 14.82 2.94 -12.65
CA ILE A 70 14.00 3.62 -13.66
C ILE A 70 14.39 5.10 -13.74
N ASN A 71 14.59 5.75 -12.59
CA ASN A 71 14.99 7.15 -12.53
C ASN A 71 16.38 7.38 -13.12
N GLU A 72 17.37 6.54 -12.84
CA GLU A 72 18.68 6.62 -13.50
C GLU A 72 18.58 6.44 -15.01
N TYR A 73 17.81 5.45 -15.47
CA TYR A 73 17.64 5.21 -16.89
C TYR A 73 16.92 6.37 -17.60
N ALA A 74 15.90 6.93 -16.95
CA ALA A 74 15.16 8.08 -17.45
C ALA A 74 15.97 9.38 -17.35
N ALA A 75 16.87 9.50 -16.37
CA ALA A 75 17.85 10.60 -16.28
C ALA A 75 18.87 10.54 -17.41
N ILE A 76 19.31 9.35 -17.85
CA ILE A 76 20.20 9.22 -19.00
C ILE A 76 19.45 9.55 -20.31
N ASN A 77 18.20 9.11 -20.42
CA ASN A 77 17.37 9.25 -21.63
C ASN A 77 16.36 10.40 -21.55
N TRP A 78 16.63 11.41 -20.73
CA TRP A 78 15.65 12.45 -20.39
C TRP A 78 15.09 13.17 -21.63
N ARG A 79 15.90 13.33 -22.68
CA ARG A 79 15.49 13.98 -23.95
C ARG A 79 14.43 13.22 -24.74
N ILE A 80 14.33 11.90 -24.55
CA ILE A 80 13.34 11.04 -25.22
C ILE A 80 12.05 10.99 -24.39
N PHE A 81 12.19 11.04 -23.06
CA PHE A 81 11.08 10.86 -22.13
C PHE A 81 10.34 12.15 -21.78
N SER A 82 11.04 13.27 -21.70
CA SER A 82 10.50 14.50 -21.12
C SER A 82 11.11 15.75 -21.76
N LYS A 83 10.32 16.82 -21.88
CA LYS A 83 10.84 18.10 -22.37
C LYS A 83 11.81 18.76 -21.39
N GLN A 84 11.74 18.38 -20.12
CA GLN A 84 12.57 18.88 -19.03
C GLN A 84 13.19 17.73 -18.24
N GLN A 85 14.36 17.95 -17.63
CA GLN A 85 15.01 16.93 -16.81
C GLN A 85 14.33 16.84 -15.43
N TYR A 86 13.31 15.99 -15.31
CA TYR A 86 12.62 15.71 -14.04
C TYR A 86 13.35 14.69 -13.17
N PHE A 87 14.16 13.85 -13.78
CA PHE A 87 14.90 12.77 -13.13
C PHE A 87 16.23 13.30 -12.62
N ASP A 88 16.43 13.13 -11.33
CA ASP A 88 17.56 13.69 -10.57
C ASP A 88 18.23 12.57 -9.79
N ASP A 89 19.53 12.69 -9.48
CA ASP A 89 20.32 11.61 -8.86
C ASP A 89 19.75 11.20 -7.49
N LYS A 90 19.02 12.09 -6.82
CA LYS A 90 18.36 11.81 -5.54
C LYS A 90 17.03 11.06 -5.66
N GLY A 91 16.50 10.89 -6.86
CA GLY A 91 15.22 10.20 -7.09
C GLY A 91 14.03 10.86 -6.39
N LEU A 92 14.11 12.13 -6.01
CA LEU A 92 13.04 12.82 -5.26
C LEU A 92 11.74 12.84 -6.06
N PHE A 93 11.83 13.15 -7.36
CA PHE A 93 10.67 13.21 -8.22
C PHE A 93 10.01 11.83 -8.40
N ILE A 94 10.79 10.80 -8.76
CA ILE A 94 10.22 9.45 -8.94
C ILE A 94 9.68 8.92 -7.62
N SER A 95 10.35 9.15 -6.49
CA SER A 95 9.88 8.65 -5.20
C SER A 95 8.56 9.30 -4.78
N VAL A 96 8.41 10.62 -4.98
CA VAL A 96 7.18 11.33 -4.62
C VAL A 96 6.03 11.01 -5.58
N VAL A 97 6.27 11.04 -6.89
CA VAL A 97 5.19 10.91 -7.87
C VAL A 97 4.84 9.44 -8.12
N PHE A 98 5.82 8.54 -8.11
CA PHE A 98 5.60 7.12 -8.35
C PHE A 98 5.49 6.31 -7.06
N SER A 99 6.46 6.44 -6.15
CA SER A 99 6.51 5.56 -4.98
C SER A 99 5.48 5.91 -3.90
N VAL A 100 5.22 7.19 -3.60
CA VAL A 100 4.25 7.56 -2.55
C VAL A 100 2.83 7.03 -2.82
N PRO A 101 2.23 7.21 -4.02
CA PRO A 101 0.92 6.62 -4.31
C PRO A 101 0.91 5.10 -4.24
N ILE A 102 1.99 4.45 -4.69
CA ILE A 102 2.11 2.99 -4.62
C ILE A 102 2.20 2.51 -3.17
N LEU A 103 3.05 3.14 -2.36
CA LEU A 103 3.20 2.83 -0.94
C LEU A 103 1.91 3.06 -0.17
N LEU A 104 1.16 4.11 -0.49
CA LEU A 104 -0.16 4.34 0.10
C LEU A 104 -1.14 3.22 -0.24
N ASN A 105 -1.19 2.77 -1.50
CA ASN A 105 -2.00 1.61 -1.89
C ASN A 105 -1.55 0.35 -1.12
N CYS A 106 -0.25 0.10 -1.01
CA CYS A 106 0.30 -1.01 -0.24
C CYS A 106 -0.09 -0.94 1.25
N MET A 107 -0.05 0.25 1.87
CA MET A 107 -0.44 0.45 3.26
C MET A 107 -1.92 0.12 3.48
N LEU A 108 -2.81 0.54 2.58
CA LEU A 108 -4.24 0.23 2.63
C LEU A 108 -4.51 -1.28 2.48
N MET A 109 -3.76 -1.95 1.59
CA MET A 109 -3.86 -3.40 1.39
C MET A 109 -3.43 -4.16 2.65
N VAL A 110 -2.29 -3.82 3.23
CA VAL A 110 -1.78 -4.42 4.47
C VAL A 110 -2.75 -4.17 5.62
N GLY A 111 -3.26 -2.94 5.78
CA GLY A 111 -4.26 -2.63 6.82
C GLY A 111 -5.53 -3.48 6.67
N SER A 112 -6.01 -3.66 5.44
CA SER A 112 -7.17 -4.50 5.15
C SER A 112 -6.93 -5.97 5.48
N TRP A 113 -5.72 -6.48 5.20
CA TRP A 113 -5.35 -7.86 5.53
C TRP A 113 -5.16 -8.07 7.03
N LEU A 114 -4.54 -7.12 7.73
CA LEU A 114 -4.42 -7.19 9.19
C LEU A 114 -5.80 -7.26 9.83
N TYR A 115 -6.73 -6.42 9.37
CA TYR A 115 -8.11 -6.48 9.84
C TYR A 115 -8.77 -7.83 9.56
N GLN A 116 -8.65 -8.36 8.32
CA GLN A 116 -9.17 -9.68 7.97
C GLN A 116 -8.53 -10.80 8.80
N SER A 117 -7.23 -10.75 9.04
CA SER A 117 -6.48 -11.72 9.85
C SER A 117 -6.96 -11.72 11.31
N THR A 118 -7.15 -10.54 11.91
CA THR A 118 -7.74 -10.41 13.25
C THR A 118 -9.16 -10.95 13.29
N GLN A 119 -9.99 -10.69 12.27
CA GLN A 119 -11.35 -11.23 12.18
C GLN A 119 -11.35 -12.77 12.03
N LEU A 120 -10.43 -13.33 11.25
CA LEU A 120 -10.27 -14.78 11.13
C LEU A 120 -9.81 -15.40 12.45
N MET A 121 -8.82 -14.80 13.12
CA MET A 121 -8.30 -15.30 14.39
C MET A 121 -9.34 -15.24 15.50
N THR A 122 -10.13 -14.17 15.57
CA THR A 122 -11.24 -14.07 16.52
C THR A 122 -12.34 -15.07 16.21
N LYS A 123 -12.77 -15.22 14.95
CA LYS A 123 -13.73 -16.25 14.55
C LYS A 123 -13.25 -17.67 14.86
N LEU A 124 -11.97 -17.97 14.61
CA LEU A 124 -11.36 -19.27 14.92
C LEU A 124 -11.32 -19.50 16.43
N LYS A 125 -10.91 -18.50 17.23
CA LYS A 125 -10.94 -18.61 18.70
C LYS A 125 -12.36 -18.83 19.22
N THR A 126 -13.35 -18.11 18.69
CA THR A 126 -14.76 -18.32 19.06
C THR A 126 -15.26 -19.69 18.65
N ALA A 127 -14.92 -20.17 17.46
CA ALA A 127 -15.30 -21.50 16.98
C ALA A 127 -14.64 -22.61 17.81
N GLN A 128 -13.36 -22.47 18.14
CA GLN A 128 -12.63 -23.38 19.02
C GLN A 128 -13.27 -23.43 20.41
N LEU A 129 -13.58 -22.28 21.00
CA LEU A 129 -14.24 -22.22 22.32
C LEU A 129 -15.62 -22.88 22.28
N LYS A 130 -16.42 -22.60 21.24
CA LYS A 130 -17.73 -23.23 21.05
C LYS A 130 -17.63 -24.76 20.89
N GLN A 131 -16.59 -25.24 20.21
CA GLN A 131 -16.32 -26.67 20.06
C GLN A 131 -15.89 -27.30 21.39
N GLN A 132 -15.06 -26.63 22.18
CA GLN A 132 -14.65 -27.11 23.50
C GLN A 132 -15.84 -27.21 24.46
N ILE A 133 -16.71 -26.20 24.51
CA ILE A 133 -17.94 -26.23 25.33
C ILE A 133 -18.87 -27.37 24.90
N ARG A 134 -19.01 -27.62 23.59
CA ARG A 134 -19.78 -28.76 23.09
C ARG A 134 -19.19 -30.09 23.55
N GLN A 135 -17.88 -30.26 23.47
CA GLN A 135 -17.21 -31.49 23.89
C GLN A 135 -17.29 -31.70 25.41
N SER A 136 -17.18 -30.64 26.22
CA SER A 136 -17.35 -30.74 27.68
C SER A 136 -18.77 -31.12 28.06
N ASN A 137 -19.78 -30.48 27.46
CA ASN A 137 -21.19 -30.81 27.72
C ASN A 137 -21.55 -32.24 27.31
N SER A 138 -21.03 -32.73 26.17
CA SER A 138 -21.22 -34.12 25.77
C SER A 138 -20.56 -35.11 26.74
N ARG A 139 -19.35 -34.80 27.23
CA ARG A 139 -18.66 -35.62 28.24
C ARG A 139 -19.39 -35.64 29.59
N GLN A 140 -20.00 -34.53 29.98
CA GLN A 140 -20.73 -34.42 31.24
C GLN A 140 -22.02 -35.25 31.20
N ARG A 141 -22.81 -35.16 30.11
CA ARG A 141 -23.99 -36.02 29.92
C ARG A 141 -23.67 -37.51 29.96
N LEU A 142 -22.57 -37.93 29.35
CA LEU A 142 -22.14 -39.33 29.36
C LEU A 142 -21.68 -39.83 30.75
N LYS A 143 -21.30 -38.92 31.66
CA LYS A 143 -21.03 -39.26 33.06
C LYS A 143 -22.33 -39.43 33.83
N ASP A 144 -23.25 -38.48 33.68
CA ASP A 144 -24.54 -38.49 34.37
C ASP A 144 -25.33 -39.78 34.04
N GLU A 145 -25.33 -40.24 32.77
CA GLU A 145 -26.00 -41.49 32.35
C GLU A 145 -25.32 -42.78 32.87
N LYS A 146 -24.08 -42.69 33.37
CA LYS A 146 -23.33 -43.85 33.90
C LYS A 146 -23.46 -44.02 35.41
N ASP A 147 -23.87 -42.96 36.10
CA ASP A 147 -24.02 -42.92 37.55
C ASP A 147 -25.48 -43.19 38.00
N ASP A 148 -26.43 -43.22 37.05
CA ASP A 148 -27.82 -43.69 37.20
C ASP A 148 -27.96 -45.21 36.92
#